data_AF-A0A258K0E9-F1
#
_entry.id   AF-A0A258K0E9-F1
#
_cell.length_a   1.000
_cell.length_b   1.000
_cell.length_c   1.000
_cell.angle_alpha   90.00
_cell.angle_beta   90.00
_cell.angle_gamma   90.00
#
_symmetry.space_group_name_H-M   'P 1'
#
loop_
_entity.id
_entity.type
_entity.pdbx_description
1 polymer ?
#
loop_
_entity_poly.entity_id
_entity_poly.type
_entity_poly.pdbx_seq_one_letter_code
_entity_poly.pdbx_strand_id
1 'polypeptide(L)'
;LTGAVAVAGVWALRRGLVRTASLLLPLLIVGALVYLALPRTAFATYMADQRVPVALAFMVLACVRVDLRGRMVRRGFVVLLVALLAIRVAEVQIMWTQLTQWTTGFQQSIAAIRPGSRVMVAYADPRGGGNPKDLGLVHAACLAIIEKSALVTTAFTVPGKQILRVNSAYQNFVDTEDGFPPTVEQLVLAEDSETPDGPRYWDHWPAHFDYVYLLFTEPGDLNPDTDRLELVSEGSRFQLYRVKPPA
;
A
#
# COMPACT_ATOMS: atom_id res chain seq x y z
N LEU A 1 -10.95 -17.25 11.83
CA LEU A 1 -9.82 -17.65 12.72
C LEU A 1 -9.93 -17.15 14.18
N THR A 2 -10.28 -15.88 14.41
CA THR A 2 -10.33 -15.25 15.75
C THR A 2 -11.19 -16.00 16.78
N GLY A 3 -12.36 -16.51 16.36
CA GLY A 3 -13.24 -17.30 17.24
C GLY A 3 -12.61 -18.62 17.71
N ALA A 4 -11.88 -19.33 16.85
CA ALA A 4 -11.20 -20.59 17.22
C ALA A 4 -10.08 -20.35 18.24
N VAL A 5 -9.31 -19.26 18.08
CA VAL A 5 -8.27 -18.84 19.03
C VAL A 5 -8.89 -18.45 20.37
N ALA A 6 -10.00 -17.69 20.36
CA ALA A 6 -10.69 -17.28 21.58
C ALA A 6 -11.25 -18.48 22.37
N VAL A 7 -11.92 -19.42 21.69
CA VAL A 7 -12.46 -20.63 22.31
C VAL A 7 -11.36 -21.51 22.89
N ALA A 8 -10.27 -21.72 22.15
CA ALA A 8 -9.11 -22.48 22.63
C ALA A 8 -8.44 -21.80 23.83
N GLY A 9 -8.31 -20.47 23.81
CA GLY A 9 -7.77 -19.67 24.90
C GLY A 9 -8.62 -19.77 26.18
N VAL A 10 -9.94 -19.60 26.06
CA VAL A 10 -10.87 -19.73 27.19
C VAL A 10 -10.86 -21.15 27.76
N TRP A 11 -10.81 -22.17 26.91
CA TRP A 11 -10.70 -23.56 27.36
C TRP A 11 -9.38 -23.80 28.12
N ALA A 12 -8.26 -23.29 27.62
CA ALA A 12 -6.95 -23.43 28.26
C ALA A 12 -6.88 -22.69 29.61
N LEU A 13 -7.48 -21.49 29.70
CA LEU A 13 -7.62 -20.73 30.95
C LEU A 13 -8.47 -21.50 31.98
N ARG A 14 -9.64 -22.02 31.57
CA ARG A 14 -10.52 -22.81 32.46
C ARG A 14 -9.88 -24.10 32.96
N ARG A 15 -8.97 -24.69 32.19
CA ARG A 15 -8.23 -25.91 32.55
C ARG A 15 -6.97 -25.63 33.36
N GLY A 16 -6.66 -24.37 33.70
CA GLY A 16 -5.46 -24.00 34.44
C GLY A 16 -4.15 -24.26 33.67
N LEU A 17 -4.24 -24.39 32.34
CA LEU A 17 -3.10 -24.70 31.48
C LEU A 17 -2.29 -23.45 31.12
N VAL A 18 -2.74 -22.26 31.54
CA VAL A 18 -2.13 -20.98 31.20
C VAL A 18 -1.60 -20.32 32.46
N ARG A 19 -0.32 -19.95 32.42
CA ARG A 19 0.30 -19.08 33.43
C ARG A 19 0.66 -17.76 32.77
N THR A 20 0.34 -16.66 33.43
CA THR A 20 0.62 -15.31 32.94
C THR A 20 1.73 -14.67 33.76
N ALA A 21 2.60 -13.90 33.10
CA ALA A 21 3.56 -13.05 33.79
C ALA A 21 2.83 -11.92 34.53
N SER A 22 3.39 -11.46 35.66
CA SER A 22 2.88 -10.30 36.42
C SER A 22 2.86 -9.01 35.60
N LEU A 23 3.73 -8.92 34.58
CA LEU A 23 3.81 -7.79 33.66
C LEU A 23 2.57 -7.65 32.74
N LEU A 24 1.76 -8.70 32.58
CA LEU A 24 0.66 -8.70 31.63
C LEU A 24 -0.35 -7.57 31.88
N LEU A 25 -0.76 -7.35 33.13
CA LEU A 25 -1.75 -6.32 33.46
C LEU A 25 -1.18 -4.89 33.28
N PRO A 26 0.00 -4.54 33.83
CA PRO A 26 0.64 -3.25 33.53
C PRO A 26 0.83 -3.00 32.03
N LEU A 27 1.25 -4.02 31.28
CA LEU A 27 1.44 -3.94 29.82
C LEU A 27 0.12 -3.59 29.10
N LEU A 28 -0.98 -4.25 29.45
CA LEU A 28 -2.29 -3.98 28.84
C LEU A 28 -2.78 -2.56 29.17
N ILE A 29 -2.60 -2.10 30.41
CA ILE A 29 -3.01 -0.76 30.83
C ILE A 29 -2.19 0.31 30.09
N VAL A 30 -0.85 0.23 30.18
CA VAL A 30 0.03 1.20 29.53
C VAL A 30 -0.15 1.15 28.02
N GLY A 31 -0.24 -0.04 27.44
CA GLY A 31 -0.49 -0.24 26.02
C GLY A 31 -1.80 0.39 25.54
N ALA A 32 -2.88 0.20 26.29
CA ALA A 32 -4.17 0.80 25.99
C ALA A 32 -4.13 2.33 26.09
N LEU A 33 -3.49 2.88 27.12
CA LEU A 33 -3.32 4.32 27.27
C LEU A 33 -2.51 4.92 26.12
N VAL A 34 -1.40 4.28 25.74
CA VAL A 34 -0.59 4.70 24.58
C VAL A 34 -1.42 4.64 23.31
N TYR A 35 -2.17 3.56 23.07
CA TYR A 35 -3.02 3.44 21.89
C TYR A 35 -4.09 4.54 21.83
N LEU A 36 -4.75 4.87 22.95
CA LEU A 36 -5.77 5.91 23.00
C LEU A 36 -5.18 7.33 22.87
N ALA A 37 -3.95 7.54 23.31
CA ALA A 37 -3.28 8.83 23.24
C ALA A 37 -2.53 9.07 21.92
N LEU A 38 -2.16 8.02 21.19
CA LEU A 38 -1.36 8.13 19.97
C LEU A 38 -2.22 8.64 18.80
N PRO A 39 -1.85 9.75 18.14
CA PRO A 39 -2.57 10.21 16.97
C PRO A 39 -2.39 9.25 15.79
N ARG A 40 -3.35 9.24 14.87
CA ARG A 40 -3.30 8.43 13.64
C ARG A 40 -2.08 8.73 12.77
N THR A 41 -1.63 9.99 12.77
CA THR A 41 -0.41 10.45 12.11
C THR A 41 0.60 10.91 13.16
N ALA A 42 1.79 10.30 13.17
CA ALA A 42 2.91 10.71 14.01
C ALA A 42 4.19 10.68 13.18
N PHE A 43 5.07 11.67 13.33
CA PHE A 43 6.31 11.79 12.55
C PHE A 43 6.10 11.65 11.04
N ALA A 44 5.06 12.33 10.53
CA ALA A 44 4.64 12.30 9.13
C ALA A 44 4.38 10.89 8.57
N THR A 45 4.12 9.91 9.44
CA THR A 45 3.79 8.53 9.10
C THR A 45 2.32 8.26 9.44
N TYR A 46 1.59 7.74 8.45
CA TYR A 46 0.18 7.36 8.61
C TYR A 46 0.02 6.01 9.32
N MET A 47 -1.11 5.84 10.03
CA MET A 47 -1.47 4.63 10.79
C MET A 47 -0.46 4.29 11.89
N ALA A 48 0.06 5.31 12.57
CA ALA A 48 0.98 5.12 13.71
C ALA A 48 0.29 4.41 14.88
N ASP A 49 -0.96 4.79 15.16
CA ASP A 49 -1.88 4.15 16.12
C ASP A 49 -2.06 2.65 15.88
N GLN A 50 -2.19 2.22 14.62
CA GLN A 50 -2.45 0.82 14.27
C GLN A 50 -1.26 -0.12 14.52
N ARG A 51 -0.05 0.42 14.65
CA ARG A 51 1.16 -0.37 14.94
C ARG A 51 1.20 -0.85 16.39
N VAL A 52 0.62 -0.08 17.31
CA VAL A 52 0.65 -0.35 18.75
C VAL A 52 -0.11 -1.63 19.11
N PRO A 53 -1.36 -1.88 18.64
CA PRO A 53 -2.07 -3.12 18.92
C PRO A 53 -1.33 -4.37 18.48
N VAL A 54 -0.64 -4.33 17.34
CA VAL A 54 0.14 -5.46 16.82
C VAL A 54 1.31 -5.76 17.75
N ALA A 55 2.08 -4.74 18.13
CA ALA A 55 3.18 -4.89 19.08
C ALA A 55 2.70 -5.41 20.44
N LEU A 56 1.59 -4.86 20.94
CA LEU A 56 0.97 -5.32 22.20
C LEU A 56 0.53 -6.78 22.11
N ALA A 57 -0.06 -7.22 21.00
CA ALA A 57 -0.45 -8.61 20.83
C ALA A 57 0.76 -9.56 20.95
N PHE A 58 1.90 -9.22 20.35
CA PHE A 58 3.14 -10.00 20.50
C PHE A 58 3.68 -9.99 21.93
N MET A 59 3.65 -8.85 22.61
CA MET A 59 4.09 -8.77 24.01
C MET A 59 3.16 -9.55 24.97
N VAL A 60 1.85 -9.53 24.72
CA VAL A 60 0.86 -10.33 25.46
C VAL A 60 1.15 -11.82 25.26
N LEU A 61 1.40 -12.26 24.03
CA LEU A 61 1.78 -13.65 23.73
C LEU A 61 3.06 -14.04 24.49
N ALA A 62 4.06 -13.15 24.58
CA ALA A 62 5.27 -13.41 25.34
C ALA A 62 5.05 -13.50 26.86
N CYS A 63 4.01 -12.84 27.39
CA CYS A 63 3.62 -12.91 28.79
C CYS A 63 2.81 -14.18 29.13
N VAL A 64 2.41 -14.97 28.13
CA VAL A 64 1.57 -16.16 28.29
C VAL A 64 2.41 -17.42 28.14
N ARG A 65 2.42 -18.25 29.19
CA ARG A 65 3.07 -19.57 29.17
C ARG A 65 2.02 -20.67 29.24
N VAL A 66 2.03 -21.55 28.25
CA VAL A 66 1.15 -22.72 28.20
C VAL A 66 1.86 -23.94 28.79
N ASP A 67 1.20 -24.63 29.72
CA ASP A 67 1.67 -25.91 30.26
C ASP A 67 1.27 -27.05 29.32
N LEU A 68 2.27 -27.62 28.63
CA LEU A 68 2.10 -28.68 27.63
C LEU A 68 2.55 -30.06 28.14
N ARG A 69 2.64 -30.27 29.47
CA ARG A 69 3.16 -31.52 30.06
C ARG A 69 2.36 -32.77 29.67
N GLY A 70 1.04 -32.65 29.47
CA GLY A 70 0.18 -33.78 29.11
C GLY A 70 0.28 -34.18 27.63
N ARG A 71 0.45 -35.47 27.33
CA ARG A 71 0.56 -35.97 25.93
C ARG A 71 -0.64 -35.59 25.06
N MET A 72 -1.86 -35.65 25.60
CA MET A 72 -3.07 -35.26 24.88
C MET A 72 -3.16 -33.75 24.65
N VAL A 73 -2.80 -32.93 25.65
CA VAL A 73 -2.76 -31.47 25.54
C VAL A 73 -1.73 -31.04 24.49
N ARG A 74 -0.55 -31.67 24.48
CA ARG A 74 0.49 -31.40 23.49
C ARG A 74 0.05 -31.75 22.08
N ARG A 75 -0.55 -32.93 21.87
CA ARG A 75 -1.08 -33.34 20.57
C ARG A 75 -2.21 -32.42 20.09
N GLY A 76 -3.15 -32.09 20.98
CA GLY A 76 -4.22 -31.15 20.69
C GLY A 76 -3.71 -29.76 20.32
N PHE A 77 -2.69 -29.25 21.04
CA PHE A 77 -2.04 -27.99 20.73
C PHE A 77 -1.38 -27.99 19.35
N VAL A 78 -0.63 -29.05 19.00
CA VAL A 78 0.00 -29.18 17.68
C VAL A 78 -1.06 -29.26 16.57
N VAL A 79 -2.10 -30.07 16.73
CA VAL A 79 -3.19 -30.18 15.75
C VAL A 79 -3.89 -28.83 15.55
N LEU A 80 -4.19 -28.12 16.65
CA LEU A 80 -4.78 -26.79 16.58
C LEU A 80 -3.86 -25.80 15.87
N LEU A 81 -2.56 -25.81 16.18
CA LEU A 81 -1.58 -24.92 15.55
C LEU A 81 -1.48 -25.18 14.05
N VAL A 82 -1.39 -26.44 13.63
CA VAL A 82 -1.36 -26.83 12.21
C VAL A 82 -2.65 -26.43 11.50
N ALA A 83 -3.81 -26.64 12.12
CA ALA A 83 -5.09 -26.23 11.56
C ALA A 83 -5.18 -24.70 11.40
N LEU A 84 -4.77 -23.93 12.41
CA LEU A 84 -4.74 -22.46 12.33
C LEU A 84 -3.78 -21.97 11.25
N LEU A 85 -2.60 -22.60 11.12
CA LEU A 85 -1.65 -22.28 10.08
C LEU A 85 -2.23 -22.57 8.69
N ALA A 86 -2.83 -23.75 8.48
CA ALA A 86 -3.45 -24.12 7.21
C ALA A 86 -4.58 -23.15 6.82
N ILE A 87 -5.43 -22.77 7.78
CA ILE A 87 -6.49 -21.75 7.55
C ILE A 87 -5.86 -20.41 7.15
N ARG A 88 -4.80 -19.96 7.82
CA ARG A 88 -4.13 -18.69 7.45
C ARG A 88 -3.47 -18.73 6.10
N VAL A 89 -2.80 -19.83 5.75
CA VAL A 89 -2.21 -20.00 4.42
C VAL A 89 -3.31 -19.97 3.36
N ALA A 90 -4.44 -20.66 3.59
CA ALA A 90 -5.57 -20.64 2.67
C ALA A 90 -6.18 -19.24 2.51
N GLU A 91 -6.43 -18.52 3.62
CA GLU A 91 -6.94 -17.14 3.57
C GLU A 91 -5.98 -16.21 2.80
N VAL A 92 -4.68 -16.27 3.10
CA VAL A 92 -3.66 -15.48 2.39
C VAL A 92 -3.65 -15.83 0.90
N GLN A 93 -3.68 -17.12 0.55
CA GLN A 93 -3.71 -17.57 -0.84
C GLN A 93 -4.95 -17.05 -1.59
N ILE A 94 -6.13 -17.08 -0.96
CA ILE A 94 -7.36 -16.55 -1.56
C ILE A 94 -7.23 -15.05 -1.81
N MET A 95 -6.75 -14.28 -0.82
CA MET A 95 -6.54 -12.84 -0.98
C MET A 95 -5.48 -12.52 -2.05
N TRP A 96 -4.39 -13.28 -2.10
CA TRP A 96 -3.36 -13.11 -3.11
C TRP A 96 -3.92 -13.38 -4.50
N THR A 97 -4.69 -14.46 -4.67
CA THR A 97 -5.32 -14.81 -5.95
C THR A 97 -6.24 -13.68 -6.43
N GLN A 98 -7.00 -13.04 -5.53
CA GLN A 98 -7.83 -11.87 -5.86
C GLN A 98 -6.99 -10.65 -6.26
N LEU A 99 -5.90 -10.38 -5.52
CA LEU A 99 -5.01 -9.26 -5.84
C LEU A 99 -4.23 -9.48 -7.14
N THR A 100 -3.89 -10.71 -7.51
CA THR A 100 -3.13 -10.99 -8.73
C THR A 100 -3.89 -10.65 -10.01
N GLN A 101 -5.23 -10.67 -9.98
CA GLN A 101 -6.06 -10.49 -11.19
C GLN A 101 -5.77 -9.19 -11.96
N TRP A 102 -5.59 -8.06 -11.26
CA TRP A 102 -5.23 -6.79 -11.91
C TRP A 102 -3.73 -6.65 -12.16
N THR A 103 -2.88 -7.35 -11.39
CA THR A 103 -1.42 -7.23 -11.50
C THR A 103 -0.86 -7.75 -12.82
N THR A 104 -1.45 -8.79 -13.42
CA THR A 104 -0.95 -9.33 -14.69
C THR A 104 -1.12 -8.33 -15.83
N GLY A 105 -2.27 -7.66 -15.92
CA GLY A 105 -2.50 -6.62 -16.92
C GLY A 105 -1.55 -5.44 -16.73
N PHE A 106 -1.33 -5.03 -15.48
CA PHE A 106 -0.40 -3.94 -15.16
C PHE A 106 1.06 -4.31 -15.47
N GLN A 107 1.48 -5.54 -15.20
CA GLN A 107 2.82 -6.02 -15.56
C GLN A 107 3.01 -6.04 -17.08
N GLN A 108 1.98 -6.47 -17.83
CA GLN A 108 2.01 -6.44 -19.29
C GLN A 108 2.08 -5.01 -19.84
N SER A 109 1.37 -4.04 -19.25
CA SER A 109 1.43 -2.65 -19.70
C SER A 109 2.81 -2.02 -19.50
N ILE A 110 3.54 -2.40 -18.44
CA ILE A 110 4.92 -1.96 -18.24
C ILE A 110 5.81 -2.36 -19.42
N ALA A 111 5.58 -3.51 -20.05
CA ALA A 111 6.39 -3.94 -21.19
C ALA A 111 6.40 -2.92 -22.35
N ALA A 112 5.31 -2.16 -22.51
CA ALA A 112 5.15 -1.11 -23.53
C ALA A 112 5.87 0.21 -23.20
N ILE A 113 6.34 0.39 -21.97
CA ILE A 113 7.10 1.58 -21.55
C ILE A 113 8.53 1.47 -22.09
N ARG A 114 9.01 2.55 -22.72
CA ARG A 114 10.41 2.67 -23.16
C ARG A 114 11.35 2.78 -21.96
N PRO A 115 12.51 2.10 -21.98
CA PRO A 115 13.49 2.24 -20.90
C PRO A 115 13.96 3.68 -20.70
N GLY A 116 14.14 4.10 -19.45
CA GLY A 116 14.58 5.45 -19.08
C GLY A 116 13.52 6.55 -19.19
N SER A 117 12.28 6.21 -19.52
CA SER A 117 11.19 7.18 -19.65
C SER A 117 10.77 7.80 -18.32
N ARG A 118 10.15 8.99 -18.41
CA ARG A 118 9.50 9.66 -17.28
C ARG A 118 8.02 9.30 -17.29
N VAL A 119 7.54 8.70 -16.21
CA VAL A 119 6.20 8.14 -16.05
C VAL A 119 5.47 8.91 -14.95
N MET A 120 4.40 9.60 -15.35
CA MET A 120 3.52 10.29 -14.43
C MET A 120 2.41 9.36 -13.96
N VAL A 121 1.96 9.52 -12.72
CA VAL A 121 0.77 8.84 -12.17
C VAL A 121 -0.27 9.90 -11.87
N ALA A 122 -1.52 9.65 -12.24
CA ALA A 122 -2.69 10.49 -11.96
C ALA A 122 -3.87 9.61 -11.55
N TYR A 123 -4.86 10.18 -10.86
CA TYR A 123 -6.06 9.45 -10.41
C TYR A 123 -7.30 9.92 -11.18
N ALA A 124 -8.05 8.96 -11.73
CA ALA A 124 -9.37 9.21 -12.30
C ALA A 124 -10.44 9.43 -11.24
N ASP A 125 -10.39 8.64 -10.15
CA ASP A 125 -11.24 8.83 -8.98
C ASP A 125 -10.41 9.46 -7.84
N PRO A 126 -10.69 10.72 -7.44
CA PRO A 126 -10.02 11.38 -6.32
C PRO A 126 -10.19 10.66 -4.97
N ARG A 127 -11.21 9.79 -4.85
CA ARG A 127 -11.45 8.97 -3.65
C ARG A 127 -10.72 7.62 -3.72
N GLY A 128 -10.08 7.31 -4.84
CA GLY A 128 -9.27 6.13 -5.03
C GLY A 128 -8.06 6.08 -4.09
N GLY A 129 -7.61 4.88 -3.71
CA GLY A 129 -6.42 4.70 -2.89
C GLY A 129 -6.66 4.76 -1.38
N GLY A 130 -7.84 5.18 -0.93
CA GLY A 130 -8.22 5.18 0.49
C GLY A 130 -8.57 3.79 1.05
N ASN A 131 -8.87 2.81 0.18
CA ASN A 131 -9.15 1.44 0.57
C ASN A 131 -7.83 0.66 0.73
N PRO A 132 -7.62 -0.12 1.81
CA PRO A 132 -6.44 -0.98 1.95
C PRO A 132 -6.19 -1.92 0.77
N LYS A 133 -7.24 -2.30 0.02
CA LYS A 133 -7.14 -3.13 -1.19
C LYS A 133 -6.46 -2.40 -2.36
N ASP A 134 -6.44 -1.08 -2.34
CA ASP A 134 -5.93 -0.22 -3.42
C ASP A 134 -4.46 0.12 -3.22
N LEU A 135 -3.91 -0.12 -2.03
CA LEU A 135 -2.52 0.21 -1.67
C LEU A 135 -1.48 -0.45 -2.59
N GLY A 136 -1.80 -1.62 -3.16
CA GLY A 136 -0.95 -2.23 -4.18
C GLY A 136 -0.98 -1.48 -5.51
N LEU A 137 -2.16 -1.01 -5.92
CA LEU A 137 -2.37 -0.35 -7.21
C LEU A 137 -1.74 1.05 -7.25
N VAL A 138 -1.90 1.83 -6.18
CA VAL A 138 -1.35 3.21 -6.07
C VAL A 138 0.16 3.28 -6.26
N HIS A 139 0.88 2.18 -6.04
CA HIS A 139 2.34 2.09 -6.22
C HIS A 139 2.75 1.12 -7.33
N ALA A 140 1.80 0.55 -8.07
CA ALA A 140 2.10 -0.43 -9.11
C ALA A 140 3.00 0.15 -10.20
N ALA A 141 2.83 1.44 -10.53
CA ALA A 141 3.66 2.14 -11.51
C ALA A 141 5.16 2.12 -11.16
N CYS A 142 5.52 2.01 -9.87
CA CYS A 142 6.91 1.95 -9.42
C CYS A 142 7.64 0.68 -9.89
N LEU A 143 6.93 -0.37 -10.35
CA LEU A 143 7.54 -1.52 -11.02
C LEU A 143 8.31 -1.09 -12.29
N ALA A 144 7.89 -0.01 -12.97
CA ALA A 144 8.61 0.53 -14.12
C ALA A 144 10.02 1.06 -13.76
N ILE A 145 10.26 1.44 -12.49
CA ILE A 145 11.61 1.79 -12.02
C ILE A 145 12.54 0.57 -12.13
N ILE A 146 12.03 -0.60 -11.73
CA ILE A 146 12.80 -1.85 -11.71
C ILE A 146 12.96 -2.41 -13.12
N GLU A 147 11.87 -2.52 -13.88
CA GLU A 147 11.88 -3.21 -15.18
C GLU A 147 12.37 -2.34 -16.33
N LYS A 148 12.19 -1.03 -16.24
CA LYS A 148 12.46 -0.07 -17.33
C LYS A 148 13.43 1.03 -16.94
N SER A 149 13.94 1.05 -15.71
CA SER A 149 14.76 2.17 -15.22
C SER A 149 14.06 3.53 -15.40
N ALA A 150 12.73 3.54 -15.30
CA ALA A 150 11.92 4.74 -15.48
C ALA A 150 11.96 5.65 -14.23
N LEU A 151 11.81 6.95 -14.44
CA LEU A 151 11.50 7.89 -13.36
C LEU A 151 9.98 7.88 -13.15
N VAL A 152 9.50 7.50 -11.97
CA VAL A 152 8.07 7.44 -11.64
C VAL A 152 7.76 8.50 -10.59
N THR A 153 6.69 9.28 -10.78
CA THR A 153 6.36 10.39 -9.87
C THR A 153 6.13 9.96 -8.44
N THR A 154 5.59 8.76 -8.22
CA THR A 154 5.26 8.19 -6.90
C THR A 154 6.38 7.32 -6.29
N ALA A 155 7.64 7.60 -6.61
CA ALA A 155 8.80 6.78 -6.22
C ALA A 155 9.16 6.80 -4.72
N PHE A 156 8.34 7.40 -3.84
CA PHE A 156 8.61 7.51 -2.40
C PHE A 156 9.96 8.16 -2.07
N THR A 157 10.15 9.38 -2.52
CA THR A 157 11.44 10.09 -2.42
C THR A 157 11.44 11.24 -1.42
N VAL A 158 10.52 11.19 -0.45
CA VAL A 158 10.29 12.22 0.55
C VAL A 158 11.50 12.32 1.50
N PRO A 159 12.20 13.47 1.55
CA PRO A 159 13.36 13.66 2.40
C PRO A 159 13.04 13.39 3.88
N GLY A 160 13.90 12.61 4.54
CA GLY A 160 13.75 12.29 5.97
C GLY A 160 12.77 11.14 6.28
N LYS A 161 11.91 10.73 5.32
CA LYS A 161 11.08 9.53 5.46
C LYS A 161 11.73 8.29 4.84
N GLN A 162 12.33 8.46 3.66
CA GLN A 162 12.79 7.34 2.85
C GLN A 162 14.30 7.41 2.58
N ILE A 163 14.91 6.25 2.34
CA ILE A 163 16.34 6.15 2.01
C ILE A 163 16.60 6.61 0.58
N LEU A 164 15.64 6.38 -0.32
CA LEU A 164 15.74 6.76 -1.73
C LEU A 164 15.68 8.29 -1.88
N ARG A 165 16.63 8.85 -2.63
CA ARG A 165 16.68 10.28 -2.96
C ARG A 165 16.76 10.46 -4.46
N VAL A 166 15.95 11.37 -5.00
CA VAL A 166 16.03 11.76 -6.41
C VAL A 166 17.21 12.71 -6.61
N ASN A 167 17.90 12.51 -7.73
CA ASN A 167 18.96 13.41 -8.18
C ASN A 167 18.39 14.83 -8.36
N SER A 168 19.14 15.86 -7.99
CA SER A 168 18.69 17.26 -8.03
C SER A 168 18.13 17.70 -9.38
N ALA A 169 18.63 17.17 -10.48
CA ALA A 169 18.13 17.47 -11.83
C ALA A 169 16.68 17.00 -12.08
N TYR A 170 16.16 16.08 -11.27
CA TYR A 170 14.84 15.46 -11.44
C TYR A 170 13.88 15.68 -10.27
N GLN A 171 14.28 16.45 -9.25
CA GLN A 171 13.45 16.66 -8.05
C GLN A 171 12.09 17.31 -8.37
N ASN A 172 12.05 18.17 -9.39
CA ASN A 172 10.82 18.84 -9.82
C ASN A 172 9.89 17.93 -10.65
N PHE A 173 10.23 16.65 -10.87
CA PHE A 173 9.40 15.72 -11.66
C PHE A 173 8.90 14.54 -10.82
N VAL A 174 9.02 14.61 -9.50
CA VAL A 174 8.57 13.57 -8.57
C VAL A 174 7.88 14.19 -7.37
N ASP A 175 7.08 13.38 -6.69
CA ASP A 175 6.55 13.76 -5.40
C ASP A 175 7.63 13.68 -4.32
N THR A 176 7.91 14.82 -3.68
CA THR A 176 8.82 14.94 -2.53
C THR A 176 8.09 15.28 -1.24
N GLU A 177 6.76 15.39 -1.27
CA GLU A 177 5.94 15.86 -0.15
C GLU A 177 5.05 14.79 0.47
N ASP A 178 4.97 13.59 -0.13
CA ASP A 178 4.03 12.52 0.25
C ASP A 178 2.58 12.94 -0.01
N GLY A 179 2.37 13.61 -1.15
CA GLY A 179 1.08 14.10 -1.60
C GLY A 179 0.28 13.05 -2.36
N PHE A 180 -0.96 13.41 -2.70
CA PHE A 180 -1.74 12.61 -3.65
C PHE A 180 -1.33 12.96 -5.08
N PRO A 181 -1.31 11.97 -6.00
CA PRO A 181 -1.23 12.24 -7.43
C PRO A 181 -2.34 13.20 -7.90
N PRO A 182 -2.11 13.97 -8.98
CA PRO A 182 -3.11 14.88 -9.50
C PRO A 182 -4.36 14.11 -9.96
N THR A 183 -5.54 14.73 -9.80
CA THR A 183 -6.76 14.24 -10.43
C THR A 183 -6.76 14.54 -11.92
N VAL A 184 -7.68 13.93 -12.69
CA VAL A 184 -7.84 14.24 -14.12
C VAL A 184 -8.10 15.73 -14.35
N GLU A 185 -8.94 16.37 -13.53
CA GLU A 185 -9.23 17.79 -13.66
C GLU A 185 -8.00 18.65 -13.40
N GLN A 186 -7.20 18.30 -12.39
CA GLN A 186 -5.94 19.00 -12.11
C GLN A 186 -4.91 18.79 -13.22
N LEU A 187 -4.89 17.59 -13.81
CA LEU A 187 -3.99 17.26 -14.91
C LEU A 187 -4.28 18.11 -16.14
N VAL A 188 -5.56 18.25 -16.49
CA VAL A 188 -6.01 19.07 -17.63
C VAL A 188 -5.74 20.56 -17.40
N LEU A 189 -5.93 21.05 -16.17
CA LEU A 189 -5.65 22.44 -15.83
C LEU A 189 -4.14 22.76 -15.84
N ALA A 190 -3.29 21.81 -15.46
CA ALA A 190 -1.84 22.01 -15.33
C ALA A 190 -1.08 21.85 -16.67
N GLU A 191 -1.78 21.63 -17.78
CA GLU A 191 -1.18 21.50 -19.12
C GLU A 191 -0.42 22.77 -19.53
N ASP A 192 -1.11 23.91 -19.47
CA ASP A 192 -0.65 25.18 -20.04
C ASP A 192 -0.36 26.24 -18.97
N SER A 193 -0.55 25.94 -17.69
CA SER A 193 -0.42 26.91 -16.60
C SER A 193 0.09 26.26 -15.31
N GLU A 194 0.90 27.01 -14.57
CA GLU A 194 1.28 26.63 -13.21
C GLU A 194 0.04 26.60 -12.30
N THR A 195 -0.01 25.63 -11.40
CA THR A 195 -1.12 25.58 -10.44
C THR A 195 -1.10 26.79 -9.49
N PRO A 196 -2.27 27.39 -9.16
CA PRO A 196 -2.34 28.64 -8.38
C PRO A 196 -1.73 28.55 -6.97
N ASP A 197 -1.65 27.34 -6.40
CA ASP A 197 -1.18 27.09 -5.04
C ASP A 197 0.35 26.90 -4.93
N GLY A 198 1.09 27.18 -6.02
CA GLY A 198 2.55 27.06 -6.11
C GLY A 198 3.00 25.92 -7.03
N PRO A 199 4.31 25.86 -7.36
CA PRO A 199 4.82 24.93 -8.36
C PRO A 199 4.63 23.47 -7.94
N ARG A 200 4.06 22.67 -8.84
CA ARG A 200 3.85 21.23 -8.68
C ARG A 200 4.70 20.44 -9.67
N TYR A 201 5.02 19.19 -9.31
CA TYR A 201 5.83 18.34 -10.19
C TYR A 201 5.12 17.94 -11.50
N TRP A 202 3.82 18.15 -11.59
CA TRP A 202 2.97 17.87 -12.75
C TRP A 202 2.63 19.12 -13.56
N ASP A 203 3.14 20.30 -13.18
CA ASP A 203 2.95 21.51 -13.99
C ASP A 203 3.67 21.33 -15.33
N HIS A 204 3.01 21.71 -16.43
CA HIS A 204 3.50 21.52 -17.80
C HIS A 204 3.89 20.06 -18.11
N TRP A 205 3.16 19.10 -17.52
CA TRP A 205 3.44 17.68 -17.68
C TRP A 205 3.61 17.19 -19.14
N PRO A 206 2.90 17.72 -20.18
CA PRO A 206 3.09 17.22 -21.53
C PRO A 206 4.51 17.44 -22.07
N ALA A 207 5.24 18.44 -21.55
CA ALA A 207 6.61 18.73 -21.94
C ALA A 207 7.66 17.85 -21.23
N HIS A 208 7.27 17.18 -20.14
CA HIS A 208 8.20 16.58 -19.20
C HIS A 208 7.96 15.10 -18.91
N PHE A 209 6.84 14.53 -19.33
CA PHE A 209 6.57 13.10 -19.15
C PHE A 209 6.37 12.40 -20.49
N ASP A 210 6.84 11.16 -20.59
CA ASP A 210 6.70 10.33 -21.78
C ASP A 210 5.43 9.47 -21.73
N TYR A 211 5.00 9.12 -20.50
CA TYR A 211 3.84 8.28 -20.25
C TYR A 211 3.05 8.79 -19.04
N VAL A 212 1.74 8.54 -19.05
CA VAL A 212 0.83 8.80 -17.93
C VAL A 212 0.06 7.53 -17.60
N TYR A 213 0.18 7.07 -16.36
CA TYR A 213 -0.73 6.10 -15.78
C TYR A 213 -1.90 6.85 -15.15
N LEU A 214 -3.10 6.57 -15.65
CA LEU A 214 -4.33 6.98 -15.00
C LEU A 214 -4.87 5.80 -14.20
N LEU A 215 -4.86 5.91 -12.87
CA LEU A 215 -5.34 4.86 -11.97
C LEU A 215 -6.83 5.06 -11.64
N PHE A 216 -7.48 3.98 -11.23
CA PHE A 216 -8.90 3.94 -10.87
C PHE A 216 -9.87 4.19 -12.03
N THR A 217 -9.48 3.82 -13.25
CA THR A 217 -10.33 3.82 -14.44
C THR A 217 -10.97 2.46 -14.69
N GLU A 218 -12.05 2.41 -15.46
CA GLU A 218 -12.58 1.17 -16.02
C GLU A 218 -12.16 1.00 -17.49
N PRO A 219 -12.07 -0.24 -18.00
CA PRO A 219 -11.81 -0.47 -19.42
C PRO A 219 -12.83 0.23 -20.31
N GLY A 220 -12.36 0.96 -21.31
CA GLY A 220 -13.21 1.77 -22.20
C GLY A 220 -13.57 3.17 -21.68
N ASP A 221 -13.06 3.59 -20.51
CA ASP A 221 -13.15 4.99 -20.08
C ASP A 221 -12.53 5.93 -21.13
N LEU A 222 -13.13 7.11 -21.26
CA LEU A 222 -12.70 8.11 -22.26
C LEU A 222 -11.31 8.66 -21.94
N ASN A 223 -10.52 8.85 -22.98
CA ASN A 223 -9.25 9.57 -22.87
C ASN A 223 -9.52 11.03 -22.45
N PRO A 224 -8.98 11.50 -21.32
CA PRO A 224 -9.23 12.85 -20.84
C PRO A 224 -8.65 13.95 -21.74
N ASP A 225 -7.61 13.64 -22.53
CA ASP A 225 -6.99 14.57 -23.47
C ASP A 225 -6.55 13.81 -24.73
N THR A 226 -7.42 13.77 -25.73
CA THR A 226 -7.14 13.09 -27.00
C THR A 226 -6.06 13.75 -27.84
N ASP A 227 -5.78 15.04 -27.60
CA ASP A 227 -4.83 15.80 -28.40
C ASP A 227 -3.40 15.49 -27.98
N ARG A 228 -3.16 15.25 -26.68
CA ARG A 228 -1.82 14.98 -26.14
C ARG A 228 -1.63 13.56 -25.62
N LEU A 229 -2.69 12.77 -25.40
CA LEU A 229 -2.56 11.39 -24.93
C LEU A 229 -2.96 10.39 -26.02
N GLU A 230 -2.16 9.32 -26.15
CA GLU A 230 -2.45 8.16 -26.96
C GLU A 230 -2.56 6.93 -26.05
N LEU A 231 -3.69 6.23 -26.08
CA LEU A 231 -3.88 5.02 -25.27
C LEU A 231 -2.92 3.92 -25.76
N VAL A 232 -2.09 3.40 -24.85
CA VAL A 232 -1.12 2.34 -25.14
C VAL A 232 -1.63 0.99 -24.64
N SER A 233 -2.20 0.98 -23.45
CA SER A 233 -2.71 -0.21 -22.80
C SER A 233 -3.77 0.18 -21.80
N GLU A 234 -4.74 -0.70 -21.58
CA GLU A 234 -5.71 -0.57 -20.51
C GLU A 234 -5.85 -1.89 -19.76
N GLY A 235 -6.34 -1.82 -18.53
CA GLY A 235 -6.67 -2.98 -17.74
C GLY A 235 -7.68 -2.62 -16.67
N SER A 236 -8.00 -3.59 -15.81
CA SER A 236 -8.87 -3.33 -14.67
C SER A 236 -8.24 -2.28 -13.75
N ARG A 237 -8.91 -1.14 -13.56
CA ARG A 237 -8.49 -0.08 -12.63
C ARG A 237 -7.28 0.75 -13.08
N PHE A 238 -6.88 0.67 -14.35
CA PHE A 238 -5.86 1.58 -14.89
C PHE A 238 -5.92 1.71 -16.42
N GLN A 239 -5.44 2.85 -16.91
CA GLN A 239 -5.10 3.08 -18.31
C GLN A 239 -3.68 3.66 -18.40
N LEU A 240 -2.91 3.20 -19.37
CA LEU A 240 -1.58 3.69 -19.70
C LEU A 240 -1.66 4.48 -21.00
N TYR A 241 -1.25 5.74 -20.93
CA TYR A 241 -1.17 6.64 -22.05
C TYR A 241 0.29 6.98 -22.37
N ARG A 242 0.58 7.14 -23.67
CA ARG A 242 1.79 7.78 -24.16
C ARG A 242 1.50 9.25 -24.40
N VAL A 243 2.42 10.10 -23.97
CA VAL A 243 2.35 11.53 -24.23
C VAL A 243 2.83 11.81 -25.65
N LYS A 244 2.00 12.48 -26.43
CA LYS A 244 2.32 12.95 -27.77
C LYS A 244 3.21 14.19 -27.64
N PRO A 245 4.27 14.31 -28.45
CA PRO A 245 5.06 15.52 -28.49
C PRO A 245 4.17 16.73 -28.81
N PRO A 246 4.44 17.92 -28.24
CA PRO A 246 3.78 19.13 -28.68
C PRO A 246 4.03 19.34 -30.18
N ALA A 247 2.97 19.70 -30.90
CA ALA A 247 3.01 19.99 -32.33
C ALA A 247 3.83 21.25 -32.65
#